data_AF-A0A128A611-F1
#
_entry.id   AF-A0A128A611-F1
#
_cell.length_a   1.000
_cell.length_b   1.000
_cell.length_c   1.000
_cell.angle_alpha   90.00
_cell.angle_beta   90.00
_cell.angle_gamma   90.00
#
_symmetry.space_group_name_H-M   'P 1'
#
loop_
_entity.id
_entity.type
_entity.pdbx_description
1 polymer ?
#
loop_
_entity_poly.entity_id
_entity_poly.type
_entity_poly.pdbx_seq_one_letter_code
_entity_poly.pdbx_strand_id
1 'polypeptide(L)'
;MLIPKTHPRATSLYIREKLVHGFREGLVVEEGLLAHGRGEMFDYLIGEKTTKTSQKAIKAAARALLVAKLPVISVNGNFAALCAKEIVELSKITGAKIEVNLFYASEKRKKAIAQILKKNGAKEVLGIESKFAKKIPKLDSARRVVDKRGIFSADVILVPLEDGDRTIALKKFGKDVITFDLNPMSRTAQTADITIVDNVTRGMKILIDVCKKLSKKDLEKKSKFDNKKNLKKSTLIIRKNLRRMANA
;
A
#
# COMPACT_ATOMS: atom_id res chain seq x y z
N MET A 1 -16.81 -5.02 -21.00
CA MET A 1 -17.90 -4.05 -20.76
C MET A 1 -17.34 -2.65 -20.95
N LEU A 2 -18.03 -1.76 -21.69
CA LEU A 2 -17.56 -0.39 -21.90
C LEU A 2 -18.16 0.50 -20.79
N ILE A 3 -17.37 0.88 -19.79
CA ILE A 3 -17.79 1.86 -18.77
C ILE A 3 -17.64 3.25 -19.38
N PRO A 4 -18.71 4.06 -19.52
CA PRO A 4 -18.59 5.42 -20.05
C PRO A 4 -17.73 6.30 -19.14
N LYS A 5 -16.85 7.13 -19.71
CA LYS A 5 -16.03 8.08 -18.93
C LYS A 5 -16.88 9.10 -18.16
N THR A 6 -18.07 9.42 -18.67
CA THR A 6 -19.05 10.33 -18.05
C THR A 6 -19.81 9.68 -16.91
N HIS A 7 -19.70 8.36 -16.71
CA HIS A 7 -20.41 7.68 -15.65
C HIS A 7 -19.92 8.21 -14.28
N PRO A 8 -20.83 8.58 -13.35
CA PRO A 8 -20.44 9.18 -12.06
C PRO A 8 -19.57 8.25 -11.20
N ARG A 9 -19.59 6.95 -11.51
CA ARG A 9 -18.83 5.88 -10.84
C ARG A 9 -17.71 5.28 -11.68
N ALA A 10 -17.36 5.89 -12.82
CA ALA A 10 -16.44 5.29 -13.79
C ALA A 10 -15.15 4.79 -13.12
N THR A 11 -14.53 5.60 -12.26
CA THR A 11 -13.29 5.24 -11.56
C THR A 11 -13.44 3.98 -10.69
N SER A 12 -14.48 3.88 -9.86
CA SER A 12 -14.74 2.70 -9.01
C SER A 12 -14.97 1.46 -9.87
N LEU A 13 -15.75 1.56 -10.94
CA LEU A 13 -16.01 0.43 -11.85
C LEU A 13 -14.73 -0.04 -12.57
N TYR A 14 -13.88 0.88 -13.05
CA TYR A 14 -12.60 0.49 -13.66
C TYR A 14 -11.65 -0.20 -12.67
N ILE A 15 -11.66 0.19 -11.39
CA ILE A 15 -10.85 -0.46 -10.35
C ILE A 15 -11.33 -1.90 -10.14
N ARG A 16 -12.66 -2.12 -10.11
CA ARG A 16 -13.25 -3.47 -10.03
C ARG A 16 -12.84 -4.34 -11.21
N GLU A 17 -12.97 -3.83 -12.43
CA GLU A 17 -12.57 -4.56 -13.64
C GLU A 17 -11.08 -4.93 -13.63
N LYS A 18 -10.20 -4.01 -13.19
CA LYS A 18 -8.77 -4.32 -13.03
C LYS A 18 -8.51 -5.46 -12.04
N LEU A 19 -9.27 -5.52 -10.95
CA LEU A 19 -9.13 -6.60 -9.95
C LEU A 19 -9.68 -7.92 -10.46
N VAL A 20 -10.83 -7.91 -11.15
CA VAL A 20 -11.40 -9.10 -11.79
C VAL A 20 -10.45 -9.64 -12.85
N HIS A 21 -9.87 -8.77 -13.68
CA HIS A 21 -8.84 -9.17 -14.63
C HIS A 21 -7.60 -9.70 -13.89
N GLY A 22 -7.10 -9.01 -12.87
CA GLY A 22 -5.98 -9.48 -12.06
C GLY A 22 -6.23 -10.83 -11.38
N PHE A 23 -7.49 -11.15 -11.03
CA PHE A 23 -7.87 -12.47 -10.53
C PHE A 23 -7.78 -13.53 -11.62
N ARG A 24 -8.33 -13.27 -12.82
CA ARG A 24 -8.24 -14.18 -13.98
C ARG A 24 -6.78 -14.44 -14.41
N GLU A 25 -5.92 -13.43 -14.29
CA GLU A 25 -4.47 -13.54 -14.56
C GLU A 25 -3.68 -14.21 -13.41
N GLY A 26 -4.35 -14.66 -12.34
CA GLY A 26 -3.72 -15.34 -11.21
C GLY A 26 -2.89 -14.44 -10.28
N LEU A 27 -3.05 -13.11 -10.37
CA LEU A 27 -2.41 -12.13 -9.47
C LEU A 27 -3.19 -12.01 -8.16
N VAL A 28 -4.52 -11.89 -8.27
CA VAL A 28 -5.45 -11.67 -7.15
C VAL A 28 -6.07 -13.01 -6.74
N VAL A 29 -6.43 -13.15 -5.46
CA VAL A 29 -7.19 -14.30 -4.94
C VAL A 29 -8.61 -13.86 -4.59
N GLU A 30 -9.52 -14.80 -4.39
CA GLU A 30 -10.93 -14.51 -4.08
C GLU A 30 -11.07 -13.59 -2.85
N GLU A 31 -10.31 -13.86 -1.78
CA GLU A 31 -10.27 -13.03 -0.57
C GLU A 31 -9.71 -11.63 -0.86
N GLY A 32 -8.91 -11.48 -1.90
CA GLY A 32 -8.44 -10.20 -2.41
C GLY A 32 -9.57 -9.38 -3.03
N LEU A 33 -10.52 -10.01 -3.72
CA LEU A 33 -11.73 -9.34 -4.22
C LEU A 33 -12.63 -8.91 -3.06
N LEU A 34 -12.81 -9.77 -2.06
CA LEU A 34 -13.57 -9.44 -0.83
C LEU A 34 -12.91 -8.28 -0.07
N ALA A 35 -11.58 -8.30 0.05
CA ALA A 35 -10.83 -7.23 0.69
C ALA A 35 -11.00 -5.89 -0.03
N HIS A 36 -11.12 -5.90 -1.37
CA HIS A 36 -11.42 -4.70 -2.12
C HIS A 36 -12.79 -4.12 -1.77
N GLY A 37 -13.84 -4.95 -1.71
CA GLY A 37 -15.18 -4.50 -1.32
C GLY A 37 -15.22 -3.84 0.05
N ARG A 38 -14.47 -4.38 1.04
CA ARG A 38 -14.31 -3.72 2.35
C ARG A 38 -13.68 -2.33 2.21
N GLY A 39 -12.64 -2.22 1.38
CA GLY A 39 -12.00 -0.94 1.09
C GLY A 39 -12.96 0.05 0.44
N GLU A 40 -13.70 -0.37 -0.59
CA GLU A 40 -14.67 0.48 -1.26
C GLU A 40 -15.69 1.07 -0.28
N MET A 41 -16.24 0.26 0.64
CA MET A 41 -17.16 0.73 1.68
C MET A 41 -16.58 1.91 2.48
N PHE A 42 -15.32 1.83 2.91
CA PHE A 42 -14.67 2.95 3.59
C PHE A 42 -14.39 4.14 2.67
N ASP A 43 -14.09 3.91 1.39
CA ASP A 43 -13.93 4.99 0.40
C ASP A 43 -15.23 5.80 0.25
N TYR A 44 -16.41 5.14 0.23
CA TYR A 44 -17.72 5.80 0.28
C TYR A 44 -17.85 6.69 1.53
N LEU A 45 -17.53 6.14 2.70
CA LEU A 45 -17.63 6.86 3.98
C LEU A 45 -16.69 8.08 4.05
N ILE A 46 -15.54 8.01 3.38
CA ILE A 46 -14.56 9.11 3.28
C ILE A 46 -15.00 10.13 2.21
N GLY A 47 -15.80 9.71 1.24
CA GLY A 47 -16.30 10.51 0.12
C GLY A 47 -15.42 10.45 -1.12
N GLU A 48 -14.75 9.31 -1.36
CA GLU A 48 -14.04 8.93 -2.60
C GLU A 48 -12.98 9.95 -3.07
N LYS A 49 -12.33 10.59 -2.11
CA LYS A 49 -11.34 11.65 -2.35
C LYS A 49 -10.18 11.59 -1.37
N THR A 50 -9.04 12.09 -1.82
CA THR A 50 -7.88 12.31 -0.96
C THR A 50 -8.14 13.48 -0.01
N THR A 51 -8.25 13.19 1.29
CA THR A 51 -8.50 14.20 2.32
C THR A 51 -7.24 15.02 2.63
N LYS A 52 -7.39 16.21 3.22
CA LYS A 52 -6.25 17.00 3.74
C LYS A 52 -5.43 16.22 4.79
N THR A 53 -6.07 15.31 5.52
CA THR A 53 -5.41 14.41 6.48
C THR A 53 -4.54 13.39 5.74
N SER A 54 -5.09 12.72 4.72
CA SER A 54 -4.35 11.80 3.83
C SER A 54 -3.15 12.49 3.16
N GLN A 55 -3.31 13.70 2.63
CA GLN A 55 -2.20 14.46 2.01
C GLN A 55 -1.03 14.69 2.98
N LYS A 56 -1.31 14.91 4.27
CA LYS A 56 -0.25 15.06 5.29
C LYS A 56 0.47 13.74 5.54
N ALA A 57 -0.27 12.63 5.59
CA ALA A 57 0.30 11.29 5.71
C ALA A 57 1.16 10.93 4.48
N ILE A 58 0.68 11.23 3.27
CA ILE A 58 1.44 11.05 2.03
C ILE A 58 2.75 11.84 2.07
N LYS A 59 2.72 13.11 2.53
CA LYS A 59 3.93 13.92 2.65
C LYS A 59 4.91 13.37 3.69
N ALA A 60 4.42 12.75 4.76
CA ALA A 60 5.27 12.08 5.74
C ALA A 60 5.88 10.79 5.17
N ALA A 61 5.08 9.98 4.49
CA ALA A 61 5.51 8.75 3.84
C ALA A 61 6.57 9.00 2.76
N ALA A 62 6.37 10.02 1.91
CA ALA A 62 7.33 10.41 0.89
C ALA A 62 8.71 10.73 1.49
N ARG A 63 8.74 11.50 2.59
CA ARG A 63 9.99 11.80 3.30
C ARG A 63 10.64 10.57 3.89
N ALA A 64 9.86 9.73 4.56
CA ALA A 64 10.36 8.50 5.17
C ALA A 64 11.00 7.59 4.11
N LEU A 65 10.36 7.42 2.95
CA LEU A 65 10.90 6.62 1.84
C LEU A 65 12.16 7.23 1.22
N LEU A 66 12.22 8.56 1.06
CA LEU A 66 13.38 9.23 0.45
C LEU A 66 14.61 9.33 1.37
N VAL A 67 14.42 9.31 2.69
CA VAL A 67 15.50 9.38 3.69
C VAL A 67 15.98 7.98 4.11
N ALA A 68 15.15 6.96 3.91
CA ALA A 68 15.48 5.57 4.23
C ALA A 68 16.80 5.11 3.57
N LYS A 69 17.60 4.34 4.30
CA LYS A 69 18.82 3.72 3.79
C LYS A 69 18.50 2.51 2.92
N LEU A 70 17.50 1.71 3.31
CA LEU A 70 17.10 0.48 2.63
C LEU A 70 15.56 0.41 2.51
N PRO A 71 14.92 1.34 1.76
CA PRO A 71 13.48 1.32 1.59
C PRO A 71 13.03 0.11 0.78
N VAL A 72 11.89 -0.46 1.15
CA VAL A 72 11.27 -1.60 0.43
C VAL A 72 9.78 -1.37 0.19
N ILE A 73 9.33 -1.68 -1.02
CA ILE A 73 7.91 -1.75 -1.39
C ILE A 73 7.50 -3.21 -1.39
N SER A 74 6.68 -3.60 -0.40
CA SER A 74 6.09 -4.95 -0.33
C SER A 74 4.88 -5.02 -1.25
N VAL A 75 4.87 -5.99 -2.17
CA VAL A 75 3.83 -6.14 -3.18
C VAL A 75 3.04 -7.41 -2.98
N ASN A 76 1.72 -7.25 -2.85
CA ASN A 76 0.74 -8.33 -2.90
C ASN A 76 -0.04 -8.30 -4.23
N GLY A 77 -0.92 -9.28 -4.43
CA GLY A 77 -1.71 -9.42 -5.66
C GLY A 77 -2.59 -8.22 -6.00
N ASN A 78 -3.36 -7.71 -5.04
CA ASN A 78 -4.23 -6.55 -5.24
C ASN A 78 -3.41 -5.32 -5.62
N PHE A 79 -2.29 -5.10 -4.92
CA PHE A 79 -1.46 -3.94 -5.18
C PHE A 79 -0.80 -4.01 -6.56
N ALA A 80 -0.31 -5.18 -6.97
CA ALA A 80 0.22 -5.41 -8.31
C ALA A 80 -0.85 -5.18 -9.40
N ALA A 81 -2.05 -5.74 -9.24
CA ALA A 81 -3.13 -5.59 -10.21
C ALA A 81 -3.59 -4.13 -10.39
N LEU A 82 -3.56 -3.34 -9.32
CA LEU A 82 -4.04 -1.96 -9.34
C LEU A 82 -2.97 -0.93 -9.74
N CYS A 83 -1.72 -1.15 -9.33
CA CYS A 83 -0.68 -0.12 -9.29
C CYS A 83 0.68 -0.60 -9.83
N ALA A 84 0.75 -1.62 -10.70
CA ALA A 84 2.03 -2.13 -11.20
C ALA A 84 2.97 -1.03 -11.75
N LYS A 85 2.44 -0.09 -12.53
CA LYS A 85 3.22 1.03 -13.08
C LYS A 85 3.70 1.97 -11.98
N GLU A 86 2.79 2.37 -11.08
CA GLU A 86 3.08 3.27 -9.97
C GLU A 86 4.08 2.65 -8.98
N ILE A 87 4.03 1.35 -8.73
CA ILE A 87 5.01 0.63 -7.90
C ILE A 87 6.42 0.78 -8.48
N VAL A 88 6.57 0.51 -9.78
CA VAL A 88 7.87 0.59 -10.46
C VAL A 88 8.38 2.03 -10.49
N GLU A 89 7.50 2.99 -10.74
CA GLU A 89 7.86 4.41 -10.74
C GLU A 89 8.31 4.88 -9.35
N LEU A 90 7.56 4.53 -8.28
CA LEU A 90 7.93 4.88 -6.92
C LEU A 90 9.27 4.24 -6.53
N SER A 91 9.51 2.97 -6.89
CA SER A 91 10.78 2.28 -6.69
C SER A 91 11.94 3.03 -7.34
N LYS A 92 11.80 3.48 -8.58
CA LYS A 92 12.83 4.25 -9.29
C LYS A 92 13.15 5.58 -8.61
N ILE A 93 12.12 6.29 -8.13
CA ILE A 93 12.29 7.62 -7.51
C ILE A 93 12.93 7.52 -6.13
N THR A 94 12.55 6.50 -5.36
CA THR A 94 12.99 6.35 -3.96
C THR A 94 14.21 5.46 -3.80
N GLY A 95 14.63 4.75 -4.85
CA GLY A 95 15.62 3.68 -4.76
C GLY A 95 15.11 2.42 -4.03
N ALA A 96 13.81 2.38 -3.70
CA ALA A 96 13.24 1.28 -2.93
C ALA A 96 13.24 -0.03 -3.73
N LYS A 97 13.63 -1.13 -3.08
CA LYS A 97 13.52 -2.47 -3.69
C LYS A 97 12.07 -2.92 -3.71
N ILE A 98 11.70 -3.73 -4.69
CA ILE A 98 10.37 -4.31 -4.81
C ILE A 98 10.44 -5.75 -4.34
N GLU A 99 9.65 -6.13 -3.33
CA GLU A 99 9.58 -7.50 -2.83
C GLU A 99 8.16 -8.04 -2.89
N VAL A 100 7.98 -9.19 -3.54
CA VAL A 100 6.68 -9.90 -3.55
C VAL A 100 6.52 -10.66 -2.24
N ASN A 101 5.44 -10.39 -1.52
CA ASN A 101 5.11 -11.09 -0.28
C ASN A 101 3.60 -11.36 -0.18
N LEU A 102 3.22 -12.62 -0.02
CA LEU A 102 1.85 -13.10 -0.19
C LEU A 102 1.40 -13.91 1.02
N PHE A 103 0.11 -13.77 1.38
CA PHE A 103 -0.51 -14.60 2.43
C PHE A 103 -0.73 -16.02 1.90
N TYR A 104 -1.55 -16.12 0.87
CA TYR A 104 -1.72 -17.33 0.06
C TYR A 104 -0.60 -17.38 -0.98
N ALA A 105 0.55 -17.91 -0.56
CA ALA A 105 1.73 -18.02 -1.38
C ALA A 105 1.65 -19.26 -2.28
N SER A 106 1.80 -19.05 -3.58
CA SER A 106 2.13 -20.11 -4.53
C SER A 106 3.23 -19.60 -5.46
N GLU A 107 4.10 -20.50 -5.90
CA GLU A 107 5.20 -20.14 -6.80
C GLU A 107 4.68 -19.59 -8.15
N LYS A 108 3.56 -20.14 -8.65
CA LYS A 108 2.88 -19.63 -9.84
C LYS A 108 2.44 -18.16 -9.66
N ARG A 109 1.82 -17.84 -8.53
CA ARG A 109 1.32 -16.49 -8.23
C ARG A 109 2.46 -15.49 -8.03
N LYS A 110 3.51 -15.87 -7.31
CA LYS A 110 4.72 -15.04 -7.16
C LYS A 110 5.33 -14.70 -8.52
N LYS A 111 5.46 -15.70 -9.40
CA LYS A 111 5.98 -15.51 -10.77
C LYS A 111 5.08 -14.59 -11.60
N ALA A 112 3.76 -14.76 -11.57
CA ALA A 112 2.83 -13.91 -12.28
C ALA A 112 2.94 -12.44 -11.83
N ILE A 113 3.02 -12.20 -10.51
CA ILE A 113 3.23 -10.85 -9.96
C ILE A 113 4.59 -10.27 -10.38
N ALA A 114 5.66 -11.07 -10.33
CA ALA A 114 6.97 -10.61 -10.79
C ALA A 114 6.98 -10.27 -12.28
N GLN A 115 6.28 -11.05 -13.11
CA GLN A 115 6.17 -10.81 -14.56
C GLN A 115 5.43 -9.51 -14.87
N ILE A 116 4.29 -9.22 -14.22
CA ILE A 116 3.57 -7.96 -14.46
C ILE A 116 4.40 -6.74 -14.03
N LEU A 117 5.16 -6.84 -12.93
CA LEU A 117 6.08 -5.78 -12.49
C LEU A 117 7.23 -5.58 -13.48
N LYS A 118 7.84 -6.67 -13.97
CA LYS A 118 8.90 -6.62 -15.00
C LYS A 118 8.39 -6.05 -16.33
N LYS A 119 7.18 -6.40 -16.75
CA LYS A 119 6.51 -5.82 -17.94
C LYS A 119 6.31 -4.30 -17.82
N ASN A 120 6.16 -3.81 -16.59
CA ASN A 120 6.09 -2.37 -16.29
C ASN A 120 7.46 -1.72 -16.03
N GLY A 121 8.57 -2.45 -16.23
CA GLY A 121 9.92 -1.93 -16.19
C GLY A 121 10.63 -2.08 -14.84
N ALA A 122 10.19 -3.00 -13.97
CA ALA A 122 10.96 -3.40 -12.79
C ALA A 122 12.24 -4.15 -13.23
N LYS A 123 13.41 -3.67 -12.79
CA LYS A 123 14.70 -4.34 -13.07
C LYS A 123 14.90 -5.59 -12.21
N GLU A 124 14.59 -5.47 -10.91
CA GLU A 124 14.70 -6.55 -9.93
C GLU A 124 13.38 -6.67 -9.16
N VAL A 125 12.97 -7.91 -8.90
CA VAL A 125 11.82 -8.24 -8.05
C VAL A 125 12.25 -9.33 -7.08
N LEU A 126 12.27 -8.99 -5.79
CA LEU A 126 12.67 -9.88 -4.69
C LEU A 126 11.50 -10.77 -4.22
N GLY A 127 11.80 -11.74 -3.35
CA GLY A 127 10.80 -12.61 -2.73
C GLY A 127 10.34 -13.79 -3.61
N ILE A 128 11.06 -14.05 -4.70
CA ILE A 128 10.79 -15.14 -5.65
C ILE A 128 11.70 -16.34 -5.41
N GLU A 129 12.99 -16.09 -5.16
CA GLU A 129 14.01 -17.13 -5.06
C GLU A 129 14.15 -17.68 -3.63
N SER A 130 13.93 -18.98 -3.44
CA SER A 130 13.98 -19.64 -2.13
C SER A 130 15.34 -19.56 -1.42
N LYS A 131 16.45 -19.50 -2.16
CA LYS A 131 17.82 -19.38 -1.59
C LYS A 131 18.05 -18.06 -0.82
N PHE A 132 17.22 -17.04 -1.05
CA PHE A 132 17.28 -15.77 -0.34
C PHE A 132 16.23 -15.68 0.79
N ALA A 133 15.45 -16.73 1.00
CA ALA A 133 14.40 -16.76 2.01
C ALA A 133 14.99 -16.69 3.43
N LYS A 134 14.44 -15.80 4.26
CA LYS A 134 14.71 -15.70 5.69
C LYS A 134 13.39 -15.53 6.45
N LYS A 135 13.34 -16.02 7.69
CA LYS A 135 12.12 -15.96 8.51
C LYS A 135 12.18 -14.77 9.47
N ILE A 136 11.12 -13.98 9.49
CA ILE A 136 10.86 -13.03 10.58
C ILE A 136 10.41 -13.86 11.79
N PRO A 137 11.00 -13.66 12.98
CA PRO A 137 10.57 -14.35 14.19
C PRO A 137 9.12 -14.02 14.57
N LYS A 138 8.44 -14.95 15.27
CA LYS A 138 7.14 -14.71 15.92
C LYS A 138 6.00 -14.27 14.97
N LEU A 139 6.02 -14.77 13.73
CA LEU A 139 4.92 -14.68 12.78
C LEU A 139 4.60 -16.09 12.28
N ASP A 140 3.35 -16.54 12.45
CA ASP A 140 2.96 -17.93 12.16
C ASP A 140 2.58 -18.16 10.69
N SER A 141 2.22 -17.08 9.97
CA SER A 141 1.80 -17.17 8.58
C SER A 141 2.96 -17.39 7.59
N ALA A 142 2.63 -17.82 6.36
CA ALA A 142 3.59 -17.94 5.26
C ALA A 142 4.32 -16.61 4.97
N ARG A 143 3.72 -15.46 5.32
CA ARG A 143 4.33 -14.13 5.18
C ARG A 143 5.54 -13.89 6.09
N ARG A 144 5.82 -14.79 7.03
CA ARG A 144 7.08 -14.78 7.81
C ARG A 144 8.30 -14.94 6.93
N VAL A 145 8.16 -15.58 5.76
CA VAL A 145 9.24 -15.76 4.81
C VAL A 145 9.39 -14.51 3.96
N VAL A 146 10.56 -13.88 4.05
CA VAL A 146 10.93 -12.63 3.36
C VAL A 146 12.30 -12.78 2.70
N ASP A 147 12.65 -11.89 1.76
CA ASP A 147 13.97 -11.90 1.12
C ASP A 147 15.02 -11.26 2.04
N LYS A 148 16.16 -11.93 2.23
CA LYS A 148 17.28 -11.42 3.05
C LYS A 148 17.86 -10.10 2.55
N ARG A 149 17.67 -9.78 1.26
CA ARG A 149 18.14 -8.55 0.59
C ARG A 149 17.09 -7.44 0.57
N GLY A 150 15.86 -7.74 0.99
CA GLY A 150 14.71 -6.85 0.96
C GLY A 150 14.17 -6.58 2.37
N ILE A 151 12.94 -7.00 2.66
CA ILE A 151 12.22 -6.73 3.90
C ILE A 151 13.02 -7.12 5.15
N PHE A 152 13.81 -8.20 5.08
CA PHE A 152 14.63 -8.59 6.22
C PHE A 152 15.64 -7.50 6.63
N SER A 153 16.30 -6.89 5.65
CA SER A 153 17.32 -5.84 5.83
C SER A 153 16.75 -4.42 5.86
N ALA A 154 15.51 -4.23 5.45
CA ALA A 154 14.90 -2.90 5.29
C ALA A 154 14.85 -2.11 6.61
N ASP A 155 14.93 -0.80 6.53
CA ASP A 155 14.63 0.12 7.63
C ASP A 155 13.19 0.67 7.51
N VAL A 156 12.79 1.09 6.30
CA VAL A 156 11.43 1.57 6.00
C VAL A 156 10.74 0.65 4.98
N ILE A 157 9.49 0.31 5.23
CA ILE A 157 8.71 -0.58 4.37
C ILE A 157 7.33 0.01 4.06
N LEU A 158 6.99 0.10 2.77
CA LEU A 158 5.62 0.34 2.30
C LEU A 158 4.88 -1.00 2.13
N VAL A 159 3.80 -1.21 2.90
CA VAL A 159 2.95 -2.42 2.90
C VAL A 159 1.47 -2.07 2.72
N PRO A 160 1.00 -1.85 1.49
CA PRO A 160 -0.41 -1.51 1.23
C PRO A 160 -1.33 -2.73 1.35
N LEU A 161 -2.58 -2.51 1.78
CA LEU A 161 -3.63 -3.55 1.82
C LEU A 161 -3.16 -4.81 2.59
N GLU A 162 -2.59 -4.58 3.77
CA GLU A 162 -1.85 -5.58 4.54
C GLU A 162 -2.67 -6.15 5.71
N ASP A 163 -2.33 -7.36 6.13
CA ASP A 163 -2.84 -7.99 7.34
C ASP A 163 -2.24 -7.38 8.62
N GLY A 164 -3.07 -7.34 9.67
CA GLY A 164 -2.71 -6.73 10.95
C GLY A 164 -1.55 -7.43 11.64
N ASP A 165 -1.53 -8.77 11.64
CA ASP A 165 -0.54 -9.56 12.37
C ASP A 165 0.84 -9.42 11.74
N ARG A 166 0.90 -9.31 10.41
CA ARG A 166 2.15 -8.99 9.70
C ARG A 166 2.66 -7.60 10.05
N THR A 167 1.79 -6.61 10.09
CA THR A 167 2.18 -5.23 10.43
C THR A 167 2.78 -5.18 11.84
N ILE A 168 2.15 -5.87 12.81
CA ILE A 168 2.66 -6.02 14.17
C ILE A 168 4.02 -6.71 14.18
N ALA A 169 4.18 -7.81 13.43
CA ALA A 169 5.45 -8.53 13.36
C ALA A 169 6.58 -7.66 12.77
N LEU A 170 6.31 -6.90 11.71
CA LEU A 170 7.28 -5.98 11.11
C LEU A 170 7.68 -4.87 12.11
N LYS A 171 6.71 -4.28 12.82
CA LYS A 171 6.99 -3.30 13.88
C LYS A 171 7.84 -3.88 15.01
N LYS A 172 7.49 -5.08 15.51
CA LYS A 172 8.28 -5.79 16.52
C LYS A 172 9.68 -6.16 16.03
N PHE A 173 9.84 -6.32 14.72
CA PHE A 173 11.11 -6.56 14.05
C PHE A 173 11.90 -5.28 13.75
N GLY A 174 11.51 -4.15 14.36
CA GLY A 174 12.25 -2.88 14.29
C GLY A 174 12.11 -2.15 12.97
N LYS A 175 11.07 -2.45 12.17
CA LYS A 175 10.82 -1.79 10.89
C LYS A 175 9.93 -0.57 11.08
N ASP A 176 10.19 0.48 10.30
CA ASP A 176 9.26 1.58 10.11
C ASP A 176 8.30 1.23 8.98
N VAL A 177 7.01 1.26 9.29
CA VAL A 177 5.95 0.71 8.46
C VAL A 177 5.04 1.82 7.97
N ILE A 178 4.93 1.92 6.65
CA ILE A 178 4.02 2.81 5.93
C ILE A 178 2.94 1.95 5.27
N THR A 179 1.69 2.35 5.35
CA THR A 179 0.59 1.61 4.73
C THR A 179 -0.43 2.51 4.06
N PHE A 180 -1.07 1.99 3.01
CA PHE A 180 -2.36 2.49 2.53
C PHE A 180 -3.44 1.56 3.06
N ASP A 181 -4.36 2.13 3.84
CA ASP A 181 -5.53 1.42 4.35
C ASP A 181 -6.70 2.40 4.49
N LEU A 182 -7.79 2.13 3.78
CA LEU A 182 -9.00 2.95 3.83
C LEU A 182 -9.73 2.84 5.17
N ASN A 183 -9.50 1.76 5.93
CA ASN A 183 -10.07 1.59 7.26
C ASN A 183 -9.13 2.19 8.32
N PRO A 184 -9.42 3.36 8.91
CA PRO A 184 -8.57 3.96 9.93
C PRO A 184 -8.55 3.17 11.24
N MET A 185 -9.43 2.19 11.44
CA MET A 185 -9.57 1.41 12.67
C MET A 185 -8.95 0.01 12.54
N SER A 186 -8.43 -0.36 11.37
CA SER A 186 -7.83 -1.68 11.18
C SER A 186 -6.60 -1.85 12.09
N ARG A 187 -6.30 -3.10 12.45
CA ARG A 187 -5.08 -3.43 13.19
C ARG A 187 -3.82 -2.92 12.46
N THR A 188 -3.80 -3.01 11.13
CA THR A 188 -2.76 -2.48 10.25
C THR A 188 -2.60 -0.97 10.42
N ALA A 189 -3.69 -0.20 10.26
CA ALA A 189 -3.69 1.26 10.39
C ALA A 189 -3.22 1.71 11.78
N GLN A 190 -3.74 1.08 12.84
CA GLN A 190 -3.40 1.44 14.22
C GLN A 190 -1.95 1.10 14.60
N THR A 191 -1.32 0.16 13.89
CA THR A 191 0.03 -0.33 14.21
C THR A 191 1.13 0.35 13.40
N ALA A 192 0.85 0.76 12.16
CA ALA A 192 1.83 1.40 11.28
C ALA A 192 2.33 2.75 11.83
N ASP A 193 3.54 3.15 11.44
CA ASP A 193 4.11 4.47 11.77
C ASP A 193 3.47 5.58 10.96
N ILE A 194 3.08 5.27 9.72
CA ILE A 194 2.40 6.20 8.82
C ILE A 194 1.28 5.45 8.11
N THR A 195 0.04 5.82 8.42
CA THR A 195 -1.14 5.33 7.68
C THR A 195 -1.67 6.39 6.75
N ILE A 196 -1.68 6.07 5.47
CA ILE A 196 -2.36 6.86 4.44
C ILE A 196 -3.77 6.31 4.30
N VAL A 197 -4.74 7.02 4.90
CA VAL A 197 -6.17 6.66 4.82
C VAL A 197 -6.74 7.15 3.50
N ASP A 198 -6.47 6.38 2.43
CA ASP A 198 -6.84 6.72 1.05
C ASP A 198 -6.86 5.48 0.16
N ASN A 199 -7.52 5.61 -0.99
CA ASN A 199 -7.50 4.59 -2.02
C ASN A 199 -6.09 4.50 -2.61
N VAL A 200 -5.51 3.30 -2.61
CA VAL A 200 -4.13 3.08 -3.06
C VAL A 200 -3.88 3.61 -4.48
N THR A 201 -4.86 3.56 -5.39
CA THR A 201 -4.69 4.03 -6.77
C THR A 201 -4.57 5.55 -6.87
N ARG A 202 -5.33 6.31 -6.06
CA ARG A 202 -5.21 7.77 -5.97
C ARG A 202 -3.98 8.16 -5.18
N GLY A 203 -3.82 7.55 -4.01
CA GLY A 203 -2.77 7.85 -3.06
C GLY A 203 -1.36 7.60 -3.61
N MET A 204 -1.15 6.53 -4.38
CA MET A 204 0.14 6.24 -5.01
C MET A 204 0.57 7.31 -6.01
N LYS A 205 -0.36 7.81 -6.85
CA LYS A 205 -0.06 8.88 -7.81
C LYS A 205 0.38 10.16 -7.09
N ILE A 206 -0.36 10.53 -6.05
CA ILE A 206 -0.03 11.71 -5.23
C ILE A 206 1.29 11.49 -4.48
N LEU A 207 1.55 10.28 -3.97
CA LEU A 207 2.81 9.94 -3.30
C LEU A 207 4.00 10.10 -4.24
N ILE A 208 3.92 9.58 -5.47
CA ILE A 208 4.93 9.74 -6.51
C ILE A 208 5.17 11.23 -6.81
N ASP A 209 4.11 12.01 -7.02
CA ASP A 209 4.22 13.44 -7.31
C ASP A 209 4.87 14.21 -6.16
N VAL A 210 4.54 13.84 -4.91
CA VAL A 210 5.17 14.44 -3.73
C VAL A 210 6.64 14.05 -3.63
N CYS A 211 7.00 12.78 -3.88
CA CYS A 211 8.40 12.35 -3.89
C CYS A 211 9.23 13.14 -4.91
N LYS A 212 8.70 13.39 -6.11
CA LYS A 212 9.38 14.18 -7.15
C LYS A 212 9.57 15.65 -6.79
N LYS A 213 8.67 16.21 -5.96
CA LYS A 213 8.66 17.64 -5.62
C LYS A 213 9.43 17.97 -4.33
N LEU A 214 9.75 16.99 -3.50
CA LEU A 214 10.46 17.24 -2.25
C LEU A 214 11.93 17.60 -2.53
N SER A 215 12.33 18.78 -2.06
CA SER A 215 13.73 19.23 -2.13
C SER A 215 14.58 18.64 -1.00
N LYS A 216 15.91 18.69 -1.13
CA LYS A 216 16.83 18.31 -0.04
C LYS A 216 16.53 19.05 1.28
N LYS A 217 16.24 20.35 1.18
CA LYS A 217 15.84 21.19 2.33
C LYS A 217 14.53 20.72 2.99
N ASP A 218 13.61 20.13 2.22
CA ASP A 218 12.38 19.57 2.77
C ASP A 218 12.59 18.25 3.51
N LEU A 219 13.64 17.50 3.16
CA LEU A 219 14.04 16.25 3.81
C LEU A 219 14.79 16.50 5.12
N GLU A 220 15.61 17.56 5.18
CA GLU A 220 16.35 17.95 6.39
C GLU A 220 15.45 18.53 7.50
N LYS A 221 14.27 19.05 7.13
CA LYS A 221 13.28 19.53 8.11
C LYS A 221 12.76 18.38 8.97
N LYS A 222 13.07 18.42 10.27
CA LYS A 222 12.41 17.56 11.27
C LYS A 222 10.90 17.77 11.22
N SER A 223 10.18 16.78 10.71
CA SER A 223 8.72 16.77 10.65
C SER A 223 8.22 15.63 11.52
N LYS A 224 7.69 15.96 12.70
CA LYS A 224 7.03 14.98 13.58
C LYS A 224 5.65 14.64 13.00
N PHE A 225 5.51 13.44 12.44
CA PHE A 225 4.20 12.89 12.07
C PHE A 225 3.63 12.11 13.25
N ASP A 226 2.34 12.32 13.55
CA ASP A 226 1.63 11.63 14.62
C ASP A 226 0.51 10.80 14.00
N ASN A 227 0.73 9.49 13.90
CA ASN A 227 -0.24 8.60 13.27
C ASN A 227 -1.52 8.47 14.09
N LYS A 228 -1.47 8.52 15.43
CA LYS A 228 -2.68 8.47 16.27
C LYS A 228 -3.57 9.67 16.00
N LYS A 229 -2.99 10.88 15.91
CA LYS A 229 -3.71 12.11 15.55
C LYS A 229 -4.24 12.06 14.12
N ASN A 230 -3.49 11.47 13.19
CA ASN A 230 -3.90 11.24 11.80
C ASN A 230 -5.15 10.36 11.74
N LEU A 231 -5.13 9.17 12.37
CA LEU A 231 -6.25 8.23 12.39
C LEU A 231 -7.48 8.82 13.09
N LYS A 232 -7.31 9.50 14.23
CA LYS A 232 -8.40 10.21 14.92
C LYS A 232 -9.09 11.20 13.97
N LYS A 233 -8.32 11.97 13.19
CA LYS A 233 -8.88 12.91 12.22
C LYS A 233 -9.59 12.20 11.07
N SER A 234 -9.06 11.10 10.57
CA SER A 234 -9.72 10.29 9.54
C SER A 234 -11.07 9.75 10.01
N THR A 235 -11.15 9.22 11.24
CA THR A 235 -12.42 8.77 11.84
C THR A 235 -13.41 9.92 12.02
N LEU A 236 -12.95 11.11 12.44
CA LEU A 236 -13.81 12.29 12.54
C LEU A 236 -14.35 12.78 11.19
N ILE A 237 -13.58 12.61 10.10
CA ILE A 237 -14.05 12.89 8.73
C ILE A 237 -15.19 11.94 8.37
N ILE A 238 -15.02 10.64 8.61
CA ILE A 238 -16.09 9.63 8.39
C ILE A 238 -17.34 10.00 9.18
N ARG A 239 -17.20 10.31 10.49
CA ARG A 239 -18.32 10.74 11.33
C ARG A 239 -19.04 11.97 10.78
N LYS A 240 -18.30 12.97 10.29
CA LYS A 240 -18.88 14.18 9.69
C LYS A 240 -19.64 13.85 8.41
N ASN A 241 -19.08 13.00 7.55
CA ASN A 241 -19.72 12.59 6.31
C ASN A 241 -21.00 11.82 6.56
N LEU A 242 -21.01 10.88 7.51
CA LEU A 242 -22.20 10.13 7.92
C LEU A 242 -23.31 11.06 8.40
N ARG A 243 -23.00 12.03 9.27
CA ARG A 243 -23.98 13.05 9.71
C ARG A 243 -24.56 13.84 8.54
N ARG A 244 -23.73 14.21 7.56
CA ARG A 244 -24.18 14.91 6.36
C ARG A 244 -25.11 14.04 5.52
N MET A 245 -24.77 12.76 5.33
CA MET A 245 -25.57 11.81 4.54
C MET A 245 -26.90 11.47 5.19
N ALA A 246 -26.97 11.42 6.52
CA ALA A 246 -28.21 11.17 7.24
C ALA A 246 -29.21 12.34 7.19
N ASN A 247 -28.72 13.54 6.87
CA ASN A 247 -29.51 14.78 6.80
C ASN A 247 -29.65 15.31 5.35
N ALA A 248 -29.26 14.51 4.34
CA ALA A 248 -29.35 14.84 2.93
C ALA A 248 -30.61 14.22 2.32
#